data_AF-A0A840MPW4-F1
#
_entry.id   AF-A0A840MPW4-F1
#
_cell.length_a   1.000
_cell.length_b   1.000
_cell.length_c   1.000
_cell.angle_alpha   90.00
_cell.angle_beta   90.00
_cell.angle_gamma   90.00
#
_symmetry.space_group_name_H-M   'P 1'
#
loop_
_entity.id
_entity.type
_entity.pdbx_description
1 polymer ?
#
loop_
_entity_poly.entity_id
_entity_poly.type
_entity_poly.pdbx_seq_one_letter_code
_entity_poly.pdbx_strand_id
1 'polypeptide(L)'
;MNQFVRHEYSESTHRLALGVETWDAARQQPVLTPLWVGFDDVLLGHVRPLFDLHPSNRYALRYDSWLASQARQIDIRLMDAMDERVSIERSGRRYVPRRLRITVPTLAAAESNPPSGRGCQPWLYPGATYPLSQTATGLRARVMRAAAGPLPRRPARWVRVVATLPAGSAIADVAELNALPSARVVGRAMGDDRGEFLLLVPPAAAQAGTAASMPVRLIVLARVEQAVPADRPDLPTIDPCWDLPVETPASLAVTDAVLRGETTTAGFAIVAQREISLPLGRLLRGVADIEI
;
A
#
# COMPACT_ATOMS: atom_id res chain seq x y z
N MET A 1 -25.42 27.78 15.16
CA MET A 1 -24.84 27.01 16.29
C MET A 1 -26.01 26.36 17.00
N ASN A 2 -26.27 25.08 16.73
CA ASN A 2 -27.42 24.38 17.29
C ASN A 2 -27.05 23.88 18.69
N GLN A 3 -27.34 24.70 19.70
CA GLN A 3 -27.14 24.37 21.10
C GLN A 3 -28.50 23.94 21.67
N PHE A 4 -28.85 22.67 21.53
CA PHE A 4 -30.16 22.13 21.94
C PHE A 4 -30.16 21.40 23.29
N VAL A 5 -29.07 21.43 24.06
CA VAL A 5 -28.98 20.69 25.34
C VAL A 5 -28.01 21.35 26.32
N ARG A 6 -28.20 21.11 27.64
CA ARG A 6 -27.27 21.59 28.69
C ARG A 6 -25.84 21.09 28.40
N HIS A 7 -24.80 21.79 28.86
CA HIS A 7 -23.40 21.43 28.58
C HIS A 7 -23.05 19.97 28.93
N GLU A 8 -23.66 19.44 29.99
CA GLU A 8 -23.57 18.03 30.43
C GLU A 8 -24.22 17.02 29.46
N TYR A 9 -25.15 17.48 28.62
CA TYR A 9 -25.80 16.75 27.53
C TYR A 9 -25.39 17.28 26.15
N SER A 10 -24.30 18.07 26.06
CA SER A 10 -23.71 18.42 24.77
C SER A 10 -23.41 17.12 24.07
N GLU A 11 -24.21 16.75 23.06
CA GLU A 11 -23.91 15.66 22.15
C GLU A 11 -22.48 15.89 21.68
N SER A 12 -21.54 15.10 22.22
CA SER A 12 -20.21 15.03 21.67
C SER A 12 -20.39 14.33 20.32
N THR A 13 -20.79 15.09 19.30
CA THR A 13 -20.70 14.66 17.92
C THR A 13 -19.22 14.36 17.74
N HIS A 14 -18.85 13.08 17.83
CA HIS A 14 -17.45 12.68 17.85
C HIS A 14 -16.79 13.22 16.59
N ARG A 15 -15.91 14.23 16.76
CA ARG A 15 -15.37 14.96 15.63
C ARG A 15 -14.27 14.11 15.00
N LEU A 16 -14.49 13.74 13.74
CA LEU A 16 -13.56 12.95 12.95
C LEU A 16 -12.24 13.73 12.79
N ALA A 17 -11.13 13.10 13.16
CA ALA A 17 -9.78 13.59 12.88
C ALA A 17 -9.27 13.02 11.55
N LEU A 18 -9.46 11.71 11.34
CA LEU A 18 -9.10 11.01 10.11
C LEU A 18 -10.08 9.87 9.85
N GLY A 19 -10.68 9.82 8.66
CA GLY A 19 -11.40 8.66 8.15
C GLY A 19 -10.51 7.87 7.20
N VAL A 20 -10.47 6.55 7.31
CA VAL A 20 -9.71 5.68 6.40
C VAL A 20 -10.66 4.68 5.75
N GLU A 21 -10.69 4.67 4.42
CA GLU A 21 -11.43 3.71 3.59
C GLU A 21 -10.49 3.12 2.55
N THR A 22 -10.09 1.88 2.71
CA THR A 22 -9.12 1.24 1.82
C THR A 22 -9.76 0.76 0.52
N TRP A 23 -9.02 0.88 -0.58
CA TRP A 23 -9.45 0.43 -1.92
C TRP A 23 -8.61 -0.75 -2.40
N ASP A 24 -9.25 -1.73 -3.02
CA ASP A 24 -8.62 -2.86 -3.68
C ASP A 24 -8.09 -2.40 -5.05
N ALA A 25 -6.77 -2.29 -5.20
CA ALA A 25 -6.15 -1.77 -6.42
C ALA A 25 -6.48 -2.62 -7.66
N ALA A 26 -6.71 -3.92 -7.49
CA ALA A 26 -7.00 -4.83 -8.60
C ALA A 26 -8.44 -4.76 -9.07
N ARG A 27 -9.38 -4.61 -8.13
CA ARG A 27 -10.82 -4.55 -8.44
C ARG A 27 -11.37 -3.14 -8.56
N GLN A 28 -10.60 -2.13 -8.15
CA GLN A 28 -11.03 -0.72 -8.11
C GLN A 28 -12.34 -0.56 -7.33
N GLN A 29 -12.41 -1.14 -6.14
CA GLN A 29 -13.56 -1.06 -5.24
C GLN A 29 -13.10 -1.01 -3.78
N PRO A 30 -13.95 -0.60 -2.83
CA PRO A 30 -13.62 -0.68 -1.41
C PRO A 30 -13.25 -2.10 -0.98
N VAL A 31 -12.26 -2.23 -0.10
CA VAL A 31 -11.88 -3.53 0.49
C VAL A 31 -12.96 -3.94 1.48
N LEU A 32 -13.66 -5.03 1.18
CA LEU A 32 -14.73 -5.56 2.04
C LEU A 32 -14.24 -6.58 3.07
N THR A 33 -12.98 -7.00 2.98
CA THR A 33 -12.42 -7.99 3.90
C THR A 33 -11.79 -7.30 5.12
N PRO A 34 -11.87 -7.88 6.32
CA PRO A 34 -11.32 -7.27 7.52
C PRO A 34 -9.85 -6.88 7.35
N LEU A 35 -9.52 -5.64 7.74
CA LEU A 35 -8.15 -5.15 7.81
C LEU A 35 -7.79 -4.77 9.24
N TRP A 36 -6.51 -4.52 9.46
CA TRP A 36 -6.04 -3.79 10.62
C TRP A 36 -5.52 -2.42 10.16
N VAL A 37 -6.01 -1.37 10.82
CA VAL A 37 -5.51 0.00 10.68
C VAL A 37 -5.21 0.52 12.07
N GLY A 38 -3.97 0.93 12.28
CA GLY A 38 -3.52 1.42 13.57
C GLY A 38 -2.32 2.34 13.46
N PHE A 39 -1.97 2.96 14.57
CA PHE A 39 -0.72 3.71 14.69
C PHE A 39 0.48 2.76 14.60
N ASP A 40 1.49 3.16 13.84
CA ASP A 40 2.70 2.37 13.62
C ASP A 40 3.59 2.28 14.89
N ASP A 41 3.45 3.23 15.81
CA ASP A 41 4.29 3.40 17.01
C ASP A 41 3.75 2.72 18.28
N VAL A 42 2.57 2.06 18.22
CA VAL A 42 1.94 1.47 19.42
C VAL A 42 2.74 0.30 19.97
N LEU A 43 3.47 -0.43 19.12
CA LEU A 43 4.40 -1.48 19.56
C LEU A 43 5.59 -0.92 20.37
N LEU A 44 5.78 0.41 20.40
CA LEU A 44 6.81 1.10 21.19
C LEU A 44 6.27 1.66 22.51
N GLY A 45 5.04 1.30 22.92
CA GLY A 45 4.49 1.62 24.24
C GLY A 45 3.80 2.99 24.37
N HIS A 46 3.55 3.69 23.26
CA HIS A 46 2.78 4.93 23.28
C HIS A 46 1.28 4.65 23.32
N VAL A 47 0.60 5.09 24.37
CA VAL A 47 -0.87 5.04 24.45
C VAL A 47 -1.44 6.08 23.48
N ARG A 48 -2.11 5.60 22.43
CA ARG A 48 -2.78 6.42 21.41
C ARG A 48 -4.29 6.15 21.43
N PRO A 49 -5.11 7.10 20.99
CA PRO A 49 -6.51 6.81 20.69
C PRO A 49 -6.58 5.66 19.66
N LEU A 50 -7.55 4.78 19.82
CA LEU A 50 -7.75 3.68 18.88
C LEU A 50 -8.48 4.18 17.62
N PHE A 51 -8.29 3.47 16.51
CA PHE A 51 -9.15 3.61 15.35
C PHE A 51 -10.43 2.82 15.58
N ASP A 52 -11.57 3.49 15.54
CA ASP A 52 -12.88 2.84 15.61
C ASP A 52 -13.19 2.16 14.27
N LEU A 53 -13.46 0.85 14.30
CA LEU A 53 -13.86 0.08 13.13
C LEU A 53 -15.38 0.15 12.93
N HIS A 54 -15.80 0.60 11.75
CA HIS A 54 -17.18 0.55 11.29
C HIS A 54 -17.48 -0.78 10.58
N PRO A 55 -18.70 -1.36 10.66
CA PRO A 55 -19.07 -2.61 9.99
C PRO A 55 -18.84 -2.66 8.47
N SER A 56 -18.72 -1.50 7.82
CA SER A 56 -18.39 -1.38 6.39
C SER A 56 -16.88 -1.35 6.11
N ASN A 57 -16.05 -1.86 7.03
CA ASN A 57 -14.58 -1.86 6.95
C ASN A 57 -13.95 -0.46 6.75
N ARG A 58 -14.54 0.54 7.41
CA ARG A 58 -14.03 1.92 7.46
C ARG A 58 -13.51 2.20 8.86
N TYR A 59 -12.46 3.00 8.96
CA TYR A 59 -11.84 3.33 10.24
C TYR A 59 -11.99 4.82 10.52
N ALA A 60 -12.30 5.14 11.77
CA ALA A 60 -12.40 6.51 12.24
C ALA A 60 -11.43 6.75 13.39
N LEU A 61 -10.50 7.67 13.19
CA LEU A 61 -9.76 8.30 14.26
C LEU A 61 -10.52 9.55 14.70
N ARG A 62 -10.83 9.64 15.98
CA ARG A 62 -11.54 10.78 16.57
C ARG A 62 -10.54 11.76 17.19
N TYR A 63 -10.90 13.03 17.22
CA TYR A 63 -10.15 14.00 18.01
C TYR A 63 -10.23 13.65 19.50
N ASP A 64 -9.07 13.64 20.14
CA ASP A 64 -8.88 13.70 21.58
C ASP A 64 -8.12 14.98 21.94
N SER A 65 -7.77 15.16 23.22
CA SER A 65 -6.98 16.32 23.67
C SER A 65 -5.61 16.41 23.00
N TRP A 66 -5.03 15.27 22.62
CA TRP A 66 -3.72 15.18 21.98
C TRP A 66 -3.76 15.68 20.53
N LEU A 67 -4.75 15.27 19.73
CA LEU A 67 -4.92 15.65 18.33
C LEU A 67 -5.59 17.02 18.16
N ALA A 68 -6.48 17.43 19.07
CA ALA A 68 -7.29 18.63 18.87
C ALA A 68 -6.50 19.95 18.93
N SER A 69 -5.44 19.98 19.75
CA SER A 69 -4.71 21.20 20.13
C SER A 69 -3.62 21.62 19.14
N GLN A 70 -3.02 20.67 18.42
CA GLN A 70 -1.90 20.93 17.53
C GLN A 70 -2.00 20.05 16.28
N ALA A 71 -1.64 20.59 15.12
CA ALA A 71 -1.50 19.78 13.92
C ALA A 71 -0.34 18.79 14.11
N ARG A 72 -0.53 17.53 13.73
CA ARG A 72 0.43 16.45 13.97
C ARG A 72 0.62 15.58 12.74
N GLN A 73 1.86 15.15 12.53
CA GLN A 73 2.12 14.02 11.66
C GLN A 73 1.96 12.74 12.47
N ILE A 74 1.17 11.82 11.94
CA ILE A 74 0.98 10.48 12.50
C ILE A 74 1.39 9.45 11.46
N ASP A 75 2.01 8.37 11.91
CA ASP A 75 2.32 7.23 11.07
C ASP A 75 1.25 6.16 11.34
N ILE A 76 0.52 5.76 10.30
CA ILE A 76 -0.45 4.68 10.35
C ILE A 76 0.05 3.51 9.52
N ARG A 77 -0.33 2.30 9.93
CA ARG A 77 -0.07 1.07 9.18
C ARG A 77 -1.39 0.40 8.83
N LEU A 78 -1.46 -0.09 7.59
CA LEU A 78 -2.59 -0.82 7.04
C LEU A 78 -2.12 -2.21 6.65
N MET A 79 -2.80 -3.25 7.13
CA MET A 79 -2.46 -4.63 6.77
C MET A 79 -3.68 -5.55 6.88
N ASP A 80 -3.55 -6.76 6.33
CA ASP A 80 -4.56 -7.81 6.47
C ASP A 80 -4.80 -8.11 7.96
N ALA A 81 -6.06 -8.22 8.39
CA ALA A 81 -6.34 -8.55 9.79
C ALA A 81 -5.86 -9.98 10.09
N MET A 82 -4.99 -10.12 11.08
CA MET A 82 -4.44 -11.42 11.50
C MET A 82 -5.19 -12.05 12.70
N ASP A 83 -6.35 -11.49 13.08
CA ASP A 83 -7.05 -11.90 14.30
C ASP A 83 -7.60 -13.32 14.20
N GLU A 84 -7.21 -14.17 15.17
CA GLU A 84 -7.70 -15.53 15.39
C GLU A 84 -9.22 -15.56 15.62
N ARG A 85 -9.82 -14.45 16.08
CA ARG A 85 -11.26 -14.36 16.36
C ARG A 85 -12.14 -14.32 15.12
N VAL A 86 -11.59 -14.03 13.93
CA VAL A 86 -12.38 -13.74 12.72
C VAL A 86 -12.02 -14.64 11.53
N SER A 87 -10.97 -15.47 11.59
CA SER A 87 -10.63 -16.35 10.46
C SER A 87 -10.04 -17.69 10.87
N ILE A 88 -10.77 -18.77 10.57
CA ILE A 88 -10.41 -20.17 10.85
C ILE A 88 -9.41 -20.71 9.79
N GLU A 89 -9.15 -19.96 8.72
CA GLU A 89 -8.21 -20.34 7.67
C GLU A 89 -7.48 -19.12 7.05
N ARG A 90 -6.16 -19.25 6.87
CA ARG A 90 -5.32 -18.62 5.81
C ARG A 90 -4.73 -17.22 6.04
N SER A 91 -3.42 -17.23 6.29
CA SER A 91 -2.37 -16.38 5.69
C SER A 91 -2.71 -14.89 5.48
N GLY A 92 -2.33 -14.04 6.43
CA GLY A 92 -2.42 -12.56 6.41
C GLY A 92 -1.54 -11.87 5.36
N ARG A 93 -1.70 -12.27 4.09
CA ARG A 93 -0.95 -11.78 2.92
C ARG A 93 -1.89 -11.60 1.72
N ARG A 94 -3.17 -11.31 1.96
CA ARG A 94 -4.12 -10.98 0.88
C ARG A 94 -3.76 -9.66 0.24
N TYR A 95 -3.31 -8.70 1.04
CA TYR A 95 -2.84 -7.40 0.58
C TYR A 95 -1.41 -7.15 1.07
N VAL A 96 -0.65 -6.40 0.29
CA VAL A 96 0.66 -5.90 0.72
C VAL A 96 0.44 -4.79 1.76
N PRO A 97 1.07 -4.86 2.94
CA PRO A 97 0.92 -3.83 3.96
C PRO A 97 1.48 -2.49 3.49
N ARG A 98 0.94 -1.41 4.05
CA ARG A 98 1.41 -0.04 3.76
C ARG A 98 1.57 0.77 5.04
N ARG A 99 2.55 1.67 5.06
CA ARG A 99 2.75 2.64 6.13
C ARG A 99 2.63 4.05 5.56
N LEU A 100 1.72 4.84 6.12
CA LEU A 100 1.43 6.20 5.65
C LEU A 100 1.74 7.21 6.75
N ARG A 101 2.43 8.29 6.39
CA ARG A 101 2.62 9.47 7.24
C ARG A 101 1.61 10.54 6.85
N ILE A 102 0.65 10.79 7.72
CA ILE A 102 -0.48 11.70 7.46
C ILE A 102 -0.40 12.89 8.41
N THR A 103 -0.59 14.09 7.87
CA THR A 103 -0.80 15.30 8.68
C THR A 103 -2.26 15.40 9.07
N VAL A 104 -2.55 15.29 10.36
CA VAL A 104 -3.86 15.57 10.96
C VAL A 104 -3.86 17.05 11.41
N PRO A 105 -4.79 17.88 10.92
CA PRO A 105 -4.89 19.28 11.31
C PRO A 105 -5.37 19.43 12.77
N THR A 106 -5.33 20.65 13.31
CA THR A 106 -6.02 20.94 14.58
C THR A 106 -7.52 20.79 14.42
N LEU A 107 -8.24 20.60 15.53
CA LEU A 107 -9.69 20.53 15.48
C LEU A 107 -10.31 21.82 14.89
N ALA A 108 -9.81 23.00 15.29
CA ALA A 108 -10.30 24.29 14.78
C ALA A 108 -10.12 24.42 13.26
N ALA A 109 -8.95 24.02 12.75
CA ALA A 109 -8.67 24.05 11.31
C ALA A 109 -9.52 23.02 10.54
N ALA A 110 -9.73 21.82 11.10
CA ALA A 110 -10.59 20.80 10.50
C ALA A 110 -12.03 21.26 10.36
N GLU A 111 -12.59 21.92 11.37
CA GLU A 111 -13.98 22.41 11.34
C GLU A 111 -14.19 23.60 10.42
N SER A 112 -13.11 24.25 9.99
CA SER A 112 -13.14 25.31 8.98
C SER A 112 -13.13 24.77 7.54
N ASN A 113 -13.01 23.45 7.36
CA ASN A 113 -12.95 22.79 6.06
C ASN A 113 -14.09 21.76 5.90
N PRO A 114 -14.47 21.39 4.66
CA PRO A 114 -15.45 20.34 4.43
C PRO A 114 -15.02 19.02 5.08
N PRO A 115 -15.95 18.23 5.66
CA PRO A 115 -15.63 16.95 6.29
C PRO A 115 -14.90 15.95 5.38
N SER A 116 -15.14 16.01 4.08
CA SER A 116 -14.47 15.18 3.07
C SER A 116 -12.95 15.37 3.02
N GLY A 117 -12.44 16.53 3.45
CA GLY A 117 -11.00 16.80 3.54
C GLY A 117 -10.25 15.95 4.59
N ARG A 118 -10.99 15.16 5.38
CA ARG A 118 -10.47 14.26 6.42
C ARG A 118 -10.56 12.79 6.03
N GLY A 119 -11.08 12.47 4.84
CA GLY A 119 -11.15 11.10 4.33
C GLY A 119 -9.88 10.75 3.57
N CYS A 120 -9.28 9.61 3.89
CA CYS A 120 -8.11 9.05 3.24
C CYS A 120 -8.49 7.71 2.57
N GLN A 121 -8.17 7.56 1.29
CA GLN A 121 -8.52 6.37 0.50
C GLN A 121 -7.29 5.67 -0.08
N PRO A 122 -6.47 5.00 0.76
CA PRO A 122 -5.28 4.33 0.28
C PRO A 122 -5.63 3.04 -0.47
N TRP A 123 -4.97 2.84 -1.60
CA TRP A 123 -5.08 1.62 -2.39
C TRP A 123 -4.15 0.54 -1.82
N LEU A 124 -4.70 -0.66 -1.63
CA LEU A 124 -3.97 -1.84 -1.23
C LEU A 124 -3.78 -2.75 -2.44
N TYR A 125 -2.53 -3.14 -2.64
CA TYR A 125 -2.16 -3.99 -3.77
C TYR A 125 -2.29 -5.47 -3.40
N PRO A 126 -2.68 -6.33 -4.34
CA PRO A 126 -2.75 -7.77 -4.14
C PRO A 126 -1.44 -8.36 -3.61
N GLY A 127 -1.53 -9.11 -2.50
CA GLY A 127 -0.43 -9.90 -1.96
C GLY A 127 -0.44 -11.35 -2.46
N ALA A 128 0.44 -12.17 -1.89
CA ALA A 128 0.65 -13.56 -2.32
C ALA A 128 -0.59 -14.46 -2.23
N THR A 129 -1.51 -14.20 -1.28
CA THR A 129 -2.73 -14.99 -1.09
C THR A 129 -4.00 -14.32 -1.59
N TYR A 130 -3.85 -13.23 -2.37
CA TYR A 130 -5.00 -12.57 -2.97
C TYR A 130 -5.81 -13.52 -3.88
N PRO A 131 -7.15 -13.58 -3.72
CA PRO A 131 -8.00 -14.46 -4.51
C PRO A 131 -8.15 -13.95 -5.94
N LEU A 132 -7.95 -14.84 -6.92
CA LEU A 132 -7.95 -14.51 -8.34
C LEU A 132 -9.01 -15.28 -9.11
N SER A 133 -9.59 -14.62 -10.11
CA SER A 133 -10.34 -15.32 -11.16
C SER A 133 -9.40 -16.23 -11.96
N GLN A 134 -9.93 -17.35 -12.46
CA GLN A 134 -9.19 -18.22 -13.39
C GLN A 134 -8.90 -17.53 -14.73
N THR A 135 -9.62 -16.45 -15.03
CA THR A 135 -9.48 -15.65 -16.27
C THR A 135 -8.61 -14.40 -16.10
N ALA A 136 -7.96 -14.22 -14.96
CA ALA A 136 -7.13 -13.04 -14.73
C ALA A 136 -5.82 -13.11 -15.54
N THR A 137 -5.52 -12.05 -16.29
CA THR A 137 -4.21 -11.85 -16.94
C THR A 137 -3.24 -11.23 -15.95
N GLY A 138 -2.05 -11.81 -15.79
CA GLY A 138 -1.05 -11.23 -14.91
C GLY A 138 0.17 -12.10 -14.67
N LEU A 139 0.96 -11.73 -13.68
CA LEU A 139 2.17 -12.42 -13.25
C LEU A 139 2.20 -12.54 -11.74
N ARG A 140 2.49 -13.75 -11.25
CA ARG A 140 2.98 -13.96 -9.88
C ARG A 140 4.44 -14.35 -9.94
N ALA A 141 5.30 -13.56 -9.31
CA ALA A 141 6.73 -13.79 -9.27
C ALA A 141 7.32 -13.29 -7.95
N ARG A 142 8.63 -13.54 -7.78
CA ARG A 142 9.40 -13.12 -6.62
C ARG A 142 10.65 -12.37 -7.05
N VAL A 143 11.01 -11.32 -6.30
CA VAL A 143 12.26 -10.58 -6.46
C VAL A 143 13.21 -10.95 -5.33
N MET A 144 14.44 -11.28 -5.70
CA MET A 144 15.49 -11.76 -4.79
C MET A 144 16.72 -10.87 -4.95
N ARG A 145 17.39 -10.56 -3.84
CA ARG A 145 18.71 -9.95 -3.86
C ARG A 145 19.75 -11.04 -4.03
N ALA A 146 20.71 -10.81 -4.90
CA ALA A 146 21.87 -11.66 -5.03
C ALA A 146 22.66 -11.73 -3.70
N ALA A 147 23.46 -12.77 -3.54
CA ALA A 147 24.40 -12.86 -2.43
C ALA A 147 25.44 -11.74 -2.56
N ALA A 148 25.71 -11.02 -1.47
CA ALA A 148 26.63 -9.88 -1.45
C ALA A 148 27.41 -9.84 -0.14
N GLY A 149 28.72 -10.00 -0.22
CA GLY A 149 29.59 -10.11 0.96
C GLY A 149 29.12 -11.22 1.89
N PRO A 150 28.86 -10.94 3.18
CA PRO A 150 28.38 -11.94 4.13
C PRO A 150 26.88 -12.26 4.00
N LEU A 151 26.13 -11.48 3.22
CA LEU A 151 24.68 -11.63 3.12
C LEU A 151 24.32 -12.69 2.07
N PRO A 152 23.59 -13.75 2.43
CA PRO A 152 23.14 -14.74 1.47
C PRO A 152 22.08 -14.15 0.53
N ARG A 153 21.76 -14.92 -0.52
CA ARG A 153 20.60 -14.66 -1.37
C ARG A 153 19.35 -14.60 -0.50
N ARG A 154 18.58 -13.53 -0.63
CA ARG A 154 17.43 -13.24 0.25
C ARG A 154 16.36 -12.45 -0.48
N PRO A 155 15.11 -12.43 0.01
CA PRO A 155 14.06 -11.63 -0.58
C PRO A 155 14.38 -10.14 -0.72
N ALA A 156 14.04 -9.56 -1.86
CA ALA A 156 13.95 -8.11 -2.00
C ALA A 156 12.61 -7.64 -1.45
N ARG A 157 12.60 -7.23 -0.18
CA ARG A 157 11.40 -6.82 0.55
C ARG A 157 10.83 -5.51 0.00
N TRP A 158 9.50 -5.40 0.01
CA TRP A 158 8.77 -4.15 -0.28
C TRP A 158 9.05 -3.54 -1.66
N VAL A 159 9.35 -4.38 -2.66
CA VAL A 159 9.59 -3.92 -4.04
C VAL A 159 8.34 -3.26 -4.63
N ARG A 160 8.55 -2.39 -5.62
CA ARG A 160 7.47 -1.92 -6.49
C ARG A 160 7.73 -2.44 -7.90
N VAL A 161 6.67 -2.82 -8.59
CA VAL A 161 6.75 -3.32 -9.96
C VAL A 161 5.78 -2.52 -10.81
N VAL A 162 6.29 -1.96 -11.89
CA VAL A 162 5.48 -1.30 -12.92
C VAL A 162 5.59 -2.09 -14.20
N ALA A 163 4.46 -2.43 -14.79
CA ALA A 163 4.38 -3.04 -16.11
C ALA A 163 3.98 -2.00 -17.13
N THR A 164 4.75 -1.90 -18.21
CA THR A 164 4.50 -0.98 -19.31
C THR A 164 4.41 -1.71 -20.63
N LEU A 165 3.69 -1.16 -21.60
CA LEU A 165 3.84 -1.60 -22.99
C LEU A 165 5.30 -1.36 -23.45
N PRO A 166 5.95 -2.35 -24.09
CA PRO A 166 7.28 -2.17 -24.64
C PRO A 166 7.26 -1.03 -25.67
N ALA A 167 8.10 -0.02 -25.45
CA ALA A 167 8.27 1.08 -26.38
C ALA A 167 9.66 1.69 -26.17
N GLY A 168 10.43 1.85 -27.25
CA GLY A 168 11.75 2.48 -27.22
C GLY A 168 12.74 1.86 -26.22
N SER A 169 13.69 2.70 -25.80
CA SER A 169 14.78 2.36 -24.88
C SER A 169 14.29 2.02 -23.47
N ALA A 170 15.17 1.39 -22.69
CA ALA A 170 14.96 1.14 -21.26
C ALA A 170 14.72 2.45 -20.50
N ILE A 171 13.91 2.40 -19.44
CA ILE A 171 13.66 3.58 -18.59
C ILE A 171 14.89 3.84 -17.74
N ALA A 172 15.50 5.01 -17.85
CA ALA A 172 16.78 5.31 -17.22
C ALA A 172 16.66 5.44 -15.70
N ASP A 173 15.60 6.10 -15.22
CA ASP A 173 15.43 6.40 -13.80
C ASP A 173 13.96 6.52 -13.36
N VAL A 174 13.77 6.76 -12.06
CA VAL A 174 12.44 6.88 -11.44
C VAL A 174 11.70 8.15 -11.89
N ALA A 175 12.42 9.22 -12.24
CA ALA A 175 11.79 10.45 -12.72
C ALA A 175 11.17 10.23 -14.11
N GLU A 176 11.90 9.57 -15.01
CA GLU A 176 11.38 9.14 -16.31
C GLU A 176 10.18 8.18 -16.14
N LEU A 177 10.27 7.21 -15.22
CA LEU A 177 9.15 6.30 -14.93
C LEU A 177 7.88 7.03 -14.48
N ASN A 178 8.03 7.99 -13.56
CA ASN A 178 6.90 8.76 -13.04
C ASN A 178 6.32 9.73 -14.08
N ALA A 179 7.10 10.12 -15.09
CA ALA A 179 6.66 10.97 -16.20
C ALA A 179 5.98 10.20 -17.34
N LEU A 180 5.93 8.87 -17.27
CA LEU A 180 5.29 8.06 -18.31
C LEU A 180 3.79 8.39 -18.43
N PRO A 181 3.26 8.51 -19.67
CA PRO A 181 1.82 8.64 -19.88
C PRO A 181 1.08 7.44 -19.28
N SER A 182 -0.04 7.68 -18.60
CA SER A 182 -0.84 6.61 -17.97
C SER A 182 -1.24 5.51 -18.96
N ALA A 183 -1.45 5.83 -20.24
CA ALA A 183 -1.78 4.87 -21.29
C ALA A 183 -0.65 3.85 -21.58
N ARG A 184 0.60 4.16 -21.20
CA ARG A 184 1.74 3.24 -21.36
C ARG A 184 1.84 2.26 -20.19
N VAL A 185 1.31 2.60 -19.01
CA VAL A 185 1.34 1.75 -17.82
C VAL A 185 0.14 0.82 -17.84
N VAL A 186 0.41 -0.48 -17.94
CA VAL A 186 -0.62 -1.53 -18.04
C VAL A 186 -0.87 -2.25 -16.72
N GLY A 187 -0.03 -2.03 -15.71
CA GLY A 187 -0.23 -2.60 -14.39
C GLY A 187 0.81 -2.14 -13.38
N ARG A 188 0.46 -2.26 -12.11
CA ARG A 188 1.32 -1.99 -10.97
C ARG A 188 1.16 -3.09 -9.93
N ALA A 189 2.24 -3.40 -9.23
CA ALA A 189 2.23 -4.32 -8.10
C ALA A 189 3.19 -3.84 -7.02
N MET A 190 2.94 -4.29 -5.81
CA MET A 190 3.87 -4.18 -4.69
C MET A 190 4.29 -5.58 -4.28
N GLY A 191 5.54 -5.73 -3.86
CA GLY A 191 6.06 -6.95 -3.27
C GLY A 191 5.95 -6.91 -1.75
N ASP A 192 5.81 -8.07 -1.15
CA ASP A 192 5.71 -8.20 0.31
C ASP A 192 7.07 -8.48 0.99
N ASP A 193 7.01 -8.93 2.24
CA ASP A 193 8.14 -9.27 3.11
C ASP A 193 9.00 -10.44 2.59
N ARG A 194 8.51 -11.17 1.57
CA ARG A 194 9.22 -12.25 0.88
C ARG A 194 9.55 -11.90 -0.56
N GLY A 195 9.41 -10.63 -0.94
CA GLY A 195 9.63 -10.15 -2.30
C GLY A 195 8.65 -10.75 -3.31
N GLU A 196 7.60 -11.42 -2.86
CA GLU A 196 6.55 -11.95 -3.72
C GLU A 196 5.62 -10.82 -4.11
N PHE A 197 5.27 -10.74 -5.40
CA PHE A 197 4.32 -9.78 -5.89
C PHE A 197 3.31 -10.44 -6.84
N LEU A 198 2.16 -9.80 -6.95
CA LEU A 198 1.11 -10.18 -7.87
C LEU A 198 0.75 -8.98 -8.75
N LEU A 199 1.20 -9.03 -10.00
CA LEU A 199 0.86 -8.07 -11.02
C LEU A 199 -0.38 -8.55 -11.77
N LEU A 200 -1.38 -7.69 -11.86
CA LEU A 200 -2.58 -7.92 -12.65
C LEU A 200 -2.71 -6.84 -13.71
N VAL A 201 -3.10 -7.27 -14.92
CA VAL A 201 -3.36 -6.38 -16.04
C VAL A 201 -4.88 -6.27 -16.18
N PRO A 202 -5.47 -5.06 -16.11
CA PRO A 202 -6.90 -4.89 -16.28
C PRO A 202 -7.31 -5.26 -17.72
N PRO A 203 -8.53 -5.78 -17.94
CA PRO A 203 -8.99 -6.15 -19.28
C PRO A 203 -8.89 -5.02 -20.31
N ALA A 204 -9.09 -3.77 -19.89
CA ALA A 204 -8.97 -2.59 -20.75
C ALA A 204 -7.54 -2.30 -21.24
N ALA A 205 -6.52 -2.81 -20.56
CA ALA A 205 -5.12 -2.67 -20.97
C ALA A 205 -4.66 -3.79 -21.91
N ALA A 206 -5.39 -4.91 -21.96
CA ALA A 206 -5.16 -5.93 -22.98
C ALA A 206 -5.71 -5.42 -24.32
N GLN A 207 -4.85 -5.36 -25.34
CA GLN A 207 -5.30 -5.01 -26.69
C GLN A 207 -6.33 -6.04 -27.15
N ALA A 208 -7.57 -5.59 -27.38
CA ALA A 208 -8.64 -6.43 -27.89
C ALA A 208 -8.25 -6.96 -29.28
N GLY A 209 -8.16 -8.28 -29.43
CA GLY A 209 -7.76 -8.94 -30.67
C GLY A 209 -7.61 -10.45 -30.48
N THR A 210 -7.12 -11.14 -31.52
CA THR A 210 -6.87 -12.60 -31.52
C THR A 210 -5.54 -13.00 -30.86
N ALA A 211 -4.81 -12.05 -30.26
CA ALA A 211 -3.52 -12.30 -29.66
C ALA A 211 -3.65 -13.22 -28.44
N ALA A 212 -2.84 -14.28 -28.38
CA ALA A 212 -2.83 -15.20 -27.24
C ALA A 212 -2.03 -14.64 -26.03
N SER A 213 -1.20 -13.62 -26.26
CA SER A 213 -0.32 -13.04 -25.25
C SER A 213 -0.05 -11.56 -25.51
N MET A 214 0.29 -10.83 -24.46
CA MET A 214 0.67 -9.42 -24.51
C MET A 214 2.10 -9.23 -23.99
N PRO A 215 3.02 -8.65 -24.78
CA PRO A 215 4.35 -8.33 -24.30
C PRO A 215 4.27 -7.14 -23.34
N VAL A 216 4.99 -7.23 -22.22
CA VAL A 216 5.14 -6.16 -21.24
C VAL A 216 6.61 -6.00 -20.87
N ARG A 217 7.03 -4.78 -20.58
CA ARG A 217 8.27 -4.51 -19.86
C ARG A 217 7.94 -4.34 -18.38
N LEU A 218 8.50 -5.21 -17.56
CA LEU A 218 8.51 -5.08 -16.12
C LEU A 218 9.67 -4.20 -15.69
N ILE A 219 9.38 -3.23 -14.85
CA ILE A 219 10.33 -2.33 -14.23
C ILE A 219 10.23 -2.57 -12.73
N VAL A 220 11.29 -3.13 -12.15
CA VAL A 220 11.36 -3.46 -10.73
C VAL A 220 12.12 -2.38 -10.01
N LEU A 221 11.50 -1.84 -8.97
CA LEU A 221 12.07 -0.84 -8.10
C LEU A 221 12.27 -1.45 -6.71
N ALA A 222 13.45 -1.23 -6.15
CA ALA A 222 13.77 -1.61 -4.79
C ALA A 222 14.47 -0.46 -4.07
N ARG A 223 14.33 -0.43 -2.74
CA ARG A 223 15.15 0.44 -1.89
C ARG A 223 16.48 -0.23 -1.60
N VAL A 224 17.44 0.54 -1.12
CA VAL A 224 18.58 -0.05 -0.39
C VAL A 224 18.02 -0.75 0.85
N GLU A 225 18.51 -1.96 1.13
CA GLU A 225 18.11 -2.69 2.32
C GLU A 225 18.49 -1.91 3.58
N GLN A 226 17.56 -1.79 4.52
CA GLN A 226 17.81 -1.09 5.77
C GLN A 226 18.56 -2.04 6.71
N ALA A 227 19.63 -1.55 7.32
CA ALA A 227 20.28 -2.25 8.42
C ALA A 227 19.36 -2.24 9.64
N VAL A 228 19.33 -3.35 10.37
CA VAL A 228 18.62 -3.42 11.66
C VAL A 228 19.26 -2.41 12.61
N PRO A 229 18.47 -1.57 13.30
CA PRO A 229 19.01 -0.61 14.26
C PRO A 229 19.80 -1.32 15.37
N ALA A 230 21.01 -0.84 15.65
CA ALA A 230 21.90 -1.47 16.64
C ALA A 230 21.35 -1.41 18.07
N ASP A 231 20.50 -0.42 18.36
CA ASP A 231 19.80 -0.25 19.64
C ASP A 231 18.64 -1.24 19.81
N ARG A 232 18.16 -1.87 18.73
CA ARG A 232 17.00 -2.79 18.71
C ARG A 232 17.23 -3.97 17.75
N PRO A 233 18.16 -4.89 18.07
CA PRO A 233 18.51 -6.01 17.20
C PRO A 233 17.36 -7.04 17.04
N ASP A 234 16.43 -7.09 17.98
CA ASP A 234 15.25 -7.95 18.03
C ASP A 234 14.04 -7.37 17.25
N LEU A 235 14.14 -6.13 16.76
CA LEU A 235 13.07 -5.45 16.04
C LEU A 235 12.48 -6.28 14.88
N PRO A 236 13.27 -6.98 14.03
CA PRO A 236 12.70 -7.79 12.96
C PRO A 236 11.86 -8.97 13.43
N THR A 237 12.10 -9.47 14.64
CA THR A 237 11.34 -10.57 15.24
C THR A 237 10.04 -10.05 15.86
N ILE A 238 10.09 -8.88 16.51
CA ILE A 238 8.92 -8.26 17.15
C ILE A 238 7.98 -7.66 16.11
N ASP A 239 8.53 -7.02 15.09
CA ASP A 239 7.79 -6.39 14.01
C ASP A 239 8.33 -6.86 12.65
N PRO A 240 7.71 -7.89 12.04
CA PRO A 240 8.09 -8.35 10.71
C PRO A 240 7.93 -7.31 9.60
N CYS A 241 7.28 -6.17 9.86
CA CYS A 241 7.11 -5.06 8.92
C CYS A 241 7.93 -3.81 9.30
N TRP A 242 8.91 -3.93 10.18
CA TRP A 242 9.70 -2.80 10.69
C TRP A 242 10.37 -1.94 9.61
N ASP A 243 10.79 -2.55 8.49
CA ASP A 243 11.48 -1.92 7.36
C ASP A 243 10.52 -1.48 6.24
N LEU A 244 9.20 -1.57 6.48
CA LEU A 244 8.18 -1.16 5.52
C LEU A 244 8.33 0.34 5.21
N PRO A 245 8.41 0.75 3.93
CA PRO A 245 8.62 2.14 3.57
C PRO A 245 7.46 3.04 4.03
N VAL A 246 7.81 4.19 4.61
CA VAL A 246 6.84 5.22 4.97
C VAL A 246 6.51 6.06 3.74
N GLU A 247 5.24 6.12 3.39
CA GLU A 247 4.75 6.91 2.28
C GLU A 247 4.07 8.18 2.79
N THR A 248 4.40 9.34 2.21
CA THR A 248 3.83 10.62 2.62
C THR A 248 2.98 11.18 1.48
N PRO A 249 1.65 11.03 1.51
CA PRO A 249 0.78 11.63 0.51
C PRO A 249 0.82 13.16 0.59
N ALA A 250 0.68 13.82 -0.56
CA ALA A 250 0.67 15.28 -0.64
C ALA A 250 -0.68 15.84 -0.15
N SER A 251 -1.74 15.06 -0.31
CA SER A 251 -3.08 15.35 0.19
C SER A 251 -3.84 14.08 0.55
N LEU A 252 -4.96 14.21 1.26
CA LEU A 252 -5.87 13.09 1.52
C LEU A 252 -6.88 12.85 0.38
N ALA A 253 -6.80 13.62 -0.71
CA ALA A 253 -7.72 13.49 -1.81
C ALA A 253 -7.60 12.11 -2.50
N VAL A 254 -8.72 11.58 -2.99
CA VAL A 254 -8.77 10.29 -3.73
C VAL A 254 -7.89 10.28 -4.99
N THR A 255 -7.50 11.45 -5.50
CA THR A 255 -6.61 11.63 -6.64
C THR A 255 -5.13 11.66 -6.29
N ASP A 256 -4.77 11.59 -5.00
CA ASP A 256 -3.37 11.57 -4.58
C ASP A 256 -2.68 10.29 -5.07
N ALA A 257 -1.64 10.47 -5.88
CA ALA A 257 -0.93 9.39 -6.54
C ALA A 257 -0.11 8.52 -5.56
N VAL A 258 0.28 9.05 -4.39
CA VAL A 258 0.89 8.24 -3.33
C VAL A 258 -0.16 7.35 -2.69
N LEU A 259 -1.36 7.87 -2.37
CA LEU A 259 -2.46 7.04 -1.86
C LEU A 259 -2.82 5.91 -2.83
N ARG A 260 -2.75 6.15 -4.15
CA ARG A 260 -2.96 5.11 -5.17
C ARG A 260 -1.77 4.17 -5.40
N GLY A 261 -0.62 4.47 -4.82
CA GLY A 261 0.63 3.72 -5.05
C GLY A 261 1.21 3.90 -6.47
N GLU A 262 0.80 4.96 -7.17
CA GLU A 262 1.25 5.30 -8.53
C GLU A 262 2.60 6.04 -8.50
N THR A 263 2.80 6.92 -7.52
CA THR A 263 4.06 7.63 -7.31
C THR A 263 5.01 6.77 -6.49
N THR A 264 6.23 6.58 -7.00
CA THR A 264 7.32 5.92 -6.27
C THR A 264 7.85 6.83 -5.16
N THR A 265 7.88 6.35 -3.93
CA THR A 265 8.43 7.08 -2.76
C THR A 265 9.94 7.26 -2.86
N ALA A 266 10.48 8.26 -2.17
CA ALA A 266 11.92 8.50 -2.09
C ALA A 266 12.69 7.25 -1.61
N GLY A 267 13.89 7.05 -2.16
CA GLY A 267 14.79 5.96 -1.80
C GLY A 267 14.63 4.67 -2.60
N PHE A 268 13.64 4.58 -3.49
CA PHE A 268 13.56 3.53 -4.50
C PHE A 268 14.45 3.87 -5.71
N ALA A 269 15.08 2.86 -6.29
CA ALA A 269 15.78 2.92 -7.57
C ALA A 269 15.28 1.82 -8.49
N ILE A 270 15.39 2.03 -9.81
CA ILE A 270 15.18 0.96 -10.78
C ILE A 270 16.37 0.00 -10.65
N VAL A 271 16.07 -1.26 -10.32
CA VAL A 271 17.09 -2.30 -10.06
C VAL A 271 17.07 -3.41 -11.10
N ALA A 272 15.95 -3.60 -11.81
CA ALA A 272 15.87 -4.51 -12.93
C ALA A 272 14.78 -4.09 -13.92
N GLN A 273 15.01 -4.41 -15.19
CA GLN A 273 14.00 -4.33 -16.25
C GLN A 273 13.99 -5.63 -17.04
N ARG A 274 12.81 -6.18 -17.31
CA ARG A 274 12.65 -7.44 -18.04
C ARG A 274 11.44 -7.39 -18.97
N GLU A 275 11.62 -7.86 -20.19
CA GLU A 275 10.49 -8.05 -21.10
C GLU A 275 9.93 -9.47 -20.91
N ILE A 276 8.61 -9.55 -20.74
CA ILE A 276 7.88 -10.80 -20.51
C ILE A 276 6.64 -10.80 -21.38
N SER A 277 6.30 -11.95 -21.95
CA SER A 277 5.02 -12.15 -22.62
C SER A 277 4.00 -12.72 -21.64
N LEU A 278 2.93 -11.98 -21.37
CA LEU A 278 1.86 -12.42 -20.47
C LEU A 278 0.77 -13.14 -21.30
N PRO A 279 0.41 -14.39 -20.96
CA PRO A 279 -0.72 -15.06 -21.60
C PRO A 279 -2.03 -14.35 -21.25
N LEU A 280 -2.85 -14.02 -22.25
CA LEU A 280 -4.14 -13.38 -21.99
C LEU A 280 -5.12 -14.37 -21.36
N GLY A 281 -5.88 -13.90 -20.38
CA GLY A 281 -6.87 -14.69 -19.65
C GLY A 281 -6.27 -15.71 -18.68
N ARG A 282 -4.96 -15.65 -18.40
CA ARG A 282 -4.27 -16.59 -17.51
C ARG A 282 -3.20 -15.90 -16.67
N LEU A 283 -3.02 -16.39 -15.44
CA LEU A 283 -1.93 -15.92 -14.59
C LEU A 283 -0.65 -16.69 -14.93
N LEU A 284 0.39 -15.97 -15.34
CA LEU A 284 1.73 -16.53 -15.48
C LEU A 284 2.31 -16.83 -14.09
N ARG A 285 2.78 -18.07 -13.90
CA ARG A 285 3.35 -18.59 -12.65
C ARG A 285 4.60 -19.42 -12.96
N GLY A 286 5.44 -19.67 -11.95
CA GLY A 286 6.64 -20.50 -12.10
C GLY A 286 7.74 -19.82 -12.92
N VAL A 287 7.69 -18.50 -13.08
CA VAL A 287 8.78 -17.73 -13.67
C VAL A 287 9.96 -17.74 -12.72
N ALA A 288 11.17 -17.84 -13.26
CA ALA A 288 12.38 -17.72 -12.47
C ALA A 288 12.41 -16.40 -11.69
N ASP A 289 12.97 -16.45 -10.48
CA ASP A 289 13.09 -15.28 -9.62
C ASP A 289 13.81 -14.13 -10.33
N ILE A 290 13.39 -12.91 -9.99
CA ILE A 290 14.04 -11.69 -10.47
C ILE A 290 15.18 -11.35 -9.52
N GLU A 291 16.40 -11.66 -9.93
CA GLU A 291 17.62 -11.28 -9.21
C GLU A 291 17.92 -9.78 -9.41
N ILE A 292 18.27 -9.11 -8.31
CA ILE A 292 18.68 -7.70 -8.22
C ILE A 292 19.93 -7.51 -7.37
#